data_AF-A0A5R9FZ92-F1
#
_entry.id   AF-A0A5R9FZ92-F1
#
_cell.length_a   1.000
_cell.length_b   1.000
_cell.length_c   1.000
_cell.angle_alpha   90.00
_cell.angle_beta   90.00
_cell.angle_gamma   90.00
#
_symmetry.space_group_name_H-M   'P 1'
#
loop_
_entity.id
_entity.type
_entity.pdbx_description
1 polymer ?
#
loop_
_entity_poly.entity_id
_entity_poly.type
_entity_poly.pdbx_seq_one_letter_code
_entity_poly.pdbx_strand_id
1 'polypeptide(L)' 'MTYQEFKRKVKKAYDGIEISFSSNGAQHTAKIDDCLTLFNNMESEAVYGKMNGVSIGRCMGIES' A
#
# COMPACT_ATOMS: atom_id res chain seq x y z
N MET A 1 7.41 -4.26 8.02
CA MET A 1 6.23 -5.12 7.72
C MET A 1 6.57 -6.04 6.55
N THR A 2 6.19 -7.31 6.60
CA THR A 2 6.43 -8.26 5.51
C THR A 2 5.51 -7.99 4.31
N TYR A 3 5.90 -8.49 3.13
CA TYR A 3 5.09 -8.33 1.92
C TYR A 3 3.69 -8.98 2.04
N GLN A 4 3.57 -10.11 2.73
CA GLN A 4 2.29 -10.78 2.91
C GLN A 4 1.37 -10.02 3.86
N GLU A 5 1.92 -9.44 4.94
CA GLU A 5 1.16 -8.56 5.84
C GLU A 5 0.67 -7.31 5.12
N PHE A 6 1.53 -6.69 4.31
CA PHE A 6 1.16 -5.54 3.48
C PHE A 6 -0.01 -5.86 2.55
N LYS A 7 0.10 -6.97 1.79
CA LYS A 7 -0.99 -7.45 0.91
C LYS A 7 -2.28 -7.67 1.68
N ARG A 8 -2.21 -8.31 2.86
CA ARG A 8 -3.39 -8.60 3.70
C ARG A 8 -4.08 -7.31 4.17
N LYS A 9 -3.31 -6.35 4.70
CA LYS A 9 -3.83 -5.06 5.17
C LYS A 9 -4.49 -4.26 4.05
N VAL A 10 -3.81 -4.14 2.91
CA VAL A 10 -4.33 -3.39 1.75
C VAL A 10 -5.59 -4.06 1.17
N LYS A 11 -5.60 -5.38 0.99
CA LYS A 11 -6.80 -6.09 0.49
C LYS A 11 -8.00 -5.91 1.42
N LYS A 12 -7.79 -5.95 2.73
CA LYS A 12 -8.86 -5.75 3.72
C LYS A 12 -9.42 -4.32 3.65
N ALA A 13 -8.55 -3.32 3.42
CA ALA A 13 -8.96 -1.92 3.34
C ALA A 13 -9.69 -1.57 2.03
N TYR A 14 -9.43 -2.30 0.95
CA TYR A 14 -9.99 -2.07 -0.40
C TYR A 14 -10.66 -3.35 -0.92
N ASP A 15 -11.54 -3.93 -0.13
CA ASP A 15 -12.23 -5.16 -0.50
C ASP A 15 -13.10 -4.95 -1.76
N GLY A 16 -13.11 -5.94 -2.64
CA GLY A 16 -13.82 -5.87 -3.93
C GLY A 16 -13.21 -4.94 -4.99
N ILE A 17 -12.07 -4.28 -4.71
CA ILE A 17 -11.36 -3.43 -5.68
C ILE A 17 -10.21 -4.23 -6.31
N GLU A 18 -9.94 -3.99 -7.60
CA GLU A 18 -8.77 -4.57 -8.26
C GLU A 18 -7.47 -3.90 -7.76
N ILE A 19 -6.52 -4.71 -7.32
CA ILE A 19 -5.26 -4.23 -6.74
C ILE A 19 -4.09 -5.00 -7.34
N SER A 20 -3.15 -4.26 -7.93
CA SER A 20 -1.87 -4.80 -8.41
C SER A 20 -0.80 -4.64 -7.34
N PHE A 21 -0.10 -5.72 -6.99
CA PHE A 21 0.93 -5.73 -5.95
C PHE A 21 2.32 -5.99 -6.53
N SER A 22 3.33 -5.29 -6.03
CA SER A 22 4.73 -5.54 -6.36
C SER A 22 5.64 -5.31 -5.14
N SER A 23 6.86 -5.86 -5.20
CA SER A 23 7.88 -5.69 -4.18
C SER A 23 9.26 -5.80 -4.82
N ASN A 24 10.20 -4.97 -4.37
CA ASN A 24 11.60 -4.98 -4.85
C ASN A 24 12.61 -5.25 -3.72
N GLY A 25 12.16 -5.85 -2.62
CA GLY A 25 12.99 -6.14 -1.44
C GLY A 25 13.12 -4.96 -0.47
N ALA A 26 13.25 -3.73 -0.95
CA ALA A 26 13.31 -2.54 -0.10
C ALA A 26 11.93 -1.93 0.20
N GLN A 27 10.99 -2.09 -0.74
CA GLN A 27 9.66 -1.50 -0.68
C GLN A 27 8.62 -2.48 -1.20
N HIS A 28 7.43 -2.44 -0.59
CA HIS A 28 6.24 -3.06 -1.16
C HIS A 28 5.31 -1.97 -1.66
N THR A 29 4.64 -2.25 -2.78
CA THR A 29 3.77 -1.31 -3.46
C THR A 29 2.47 -1.99 -3.83
N ALA A 30 1.36 -1.26 -3.68
CA ALA A 30 0.05 -1.65 -4.15
C ALA A 30 -0.53 -0.52 -5.00
N LYS A 31 -0.97 -0.83 -6.21
CA LYS A 31 -1.68 0.09 -7.09
C LYS A 31 -3.16 -0.27 -7.04
N ILE A 32 -3.98 0.66 -6.56
CA ILE A 32 -5.43 0.53 -6.41
C ILE A 32 -6.03 1.38 -7.51
N ASP A 33 -6.69 0.72 -8.48
CA ASP A 33 -7.12 1.37 -9.72
C ASP A 33 -5.94 2.10 -10.40
N ASP A 34 -6.21 3.11 -11.25
CA ASP A 34 -5.17 3.90 -11.89
C ASP A 34 -4.72 5.14 -11.10
N CYS A 35 -5.43 5.49 -10.02
CA CYS A 35 -5.24 6.76 -9.33
C CYS A 35 -4.44 6.68 -8.02
N LEU A 36 -4.46 5.56 -7.30
CA LEU A 36 -3.88 5.45 -5.95
C LEU A 36 -2.74 4.42 -5.91
N THR A 37 -1.58 4.84 -5.43
CA THR A 37 -0.44 3.97 -5.14
C THR A 37 -0.13 4.02 -3.66
N LEU A 38 -0.18 2.86 -2.99
CA LEU A 38 0.24 2.69 -1.62
C LEU A 38 1.62 2.04 -1.58
N PHE A 39 2.42 2.40 -0.60
CA PHE A 39 3.74 1.80 -0.40
C PHE A 39 4.15 1.78 1.06
N ASN A 40 4.98 0.80 1.43
CA ASN A 40 5.70 0.77 2.71
C ASN A 40 7.15 0.36 2.46
N ASN A 41 8.06 0.91 3.27
CA ASN A 41 9.44 0.44 3.29
C ASN A 41 9.53 -0.84 4.15
N MET A 42 10.46 -1.74 3.84
CA MET A 42 10.58 -3.06 4.47
C MET A 42 10.62 -2.99 6.01
N GLU A 43 11.30 -1.98 6.57
CA GLU A 43 11.45 -1.75 8.00
C GLU A 43 10.32 -0.91 8.62
N SER A 44 9.44 -0.36 7.80
CA SER A 44 8.32 0.48 8.24
C SER A 44 7.07 -0.35 8.45
N GLU A 45 6.35 -0.07 9.54
CA GLU A 45 4.96 -0.49 9.72
C GLU A 45 3.97 0.49 9.09
N ALA A 46 4.41 1.73 8.83
CA ALA A 46 3.57 2.74 8.24
C ALA A 46 3.36 2.52 6.73
N VAL A 47 2.12 2.73 6.28
CA VAL A 47 1.73 2.72 4.86
C VAL A 47 1.51 4.15 4.41
N TYR A 48 2.05 4.48 3.25
CA TYR A 48 1.95 5.81 2.65
C TYR A 48 1.21 5.75 1.31
N GLY A 49 0.60 6.86 0.93
CA GLY A 49 -0.15 6.97 -0.32
C GLY A 49 0.40 8.04 -1.26
N LYS A 50 0.27 7.78 -2.55
CA LYS A 50 0.35 8.76 -3.65
C LYS A 50 -0.93 8.69 -4.46
N MET A 51 -1.60 9.82 -4.65
CA MET A 51 -2.76 9.93 -5.53
C MET A 51 -2.39 10.77 -6.75
N ASN A 52 -2.52 10.22 -7.95
CA ASN A 52 -2.14 10.86 -9.21
C ASN A 52 -0.69 11.41 -9.18
N GLY A 53 0.22 10.63 -8.60
CA GLY A 53 1.64 11.00 -8.45
C GLY A 53 1.96 11.95 -7.29
N VAL A 54 0.94 12.55 -6.66
CA VAL A 54 1.10 13.48 -5.52
C VAL A 54 1.06 12.70 -4.20
N SER A 55 2.06 12.91 -3.34
CA SER A 55 2.07 12.29 -2.01
C SER A 55 0.91 12.81 -1.16
N ILE A 56 0.08 11.89 -0.64
CA ILE A 56 -1.04 12.20 0.26
C ILE A 56 -0.76 11.86 1.72
N GLY A 57 0.47 11.44 2.03
CA GLY A 57 0.93 11.16 3.39
C GLY A 57 0.61 9.73 3.85
N ARG A 58 0.44 9.58 5.17
CA ARG A 58 0.28 8.29 5.85
C ARG A 58 -1.17 7.82 5.83
N CYS A 59 -1.41 6.57 5.46
CA CYS A 59 -2.74 5.98 5.35
C CYS A 59 -3.15 5.27 6.64
N MET A 60 -3.64 6.03 7.63
CA MET A 60 -3.99 5.53 8.96
C MET A 60 -4.98 4.35 8.95
N GLY A 61 -5.95 4.33 8.02
CA GLY A 61 -6.99 3.29 7.95
C GLY A 61 -6.50 1.90 7.51
N ILE A 62 -5.27 1.80 7.01
CA ILE A 62 -4.68 0.54 6.53
C ILE A 62 -3.82 -0.11 7.62
N GLU A 63 -3.48 0.63 8.68
CA GLU A 63 -2.50 0.20 9.68
C GLU A 63 -3.07 -0.77 10.73
N SER A 64 -4.39 -0.75 10.94
CA SER A 64 -5.18 -1.54 11.90
C SER A 64 -5.58 -2.95 11.44
#